data_AF-A0A7K9FSU8-F1
#
_entry.id   AF-A0A7K9FSU8-F1
#
_cell.length_a   1.000
_cell.length_b   1.000
_cell.length_c   1.000
_cell.angle_alpha   90.00
_cell.angle_beta   90.00
_cell.angle_gamma   90.00
#
_symmetry.space_group_name_H-M   'P 1'
#
loop_
_entity.id
_entity.type
_entity.pdbx_description
1 polymer ?
#
loop_
_entity_poly.entity_id
_entity_poly.type
_entity_poly.pdbx_seq_one_letter_code
_entity_poly.pdbx_strand_id
1 'polypeptide(L)'
;MERTPIPVLTVPTAPYEDQRPTGGGGLRRPTALFESQRNYLPNFVQSLLSSVDLRDRQGCTMVVGSDGRYFSKTAIEIVVQMAAANGIGRLVIGQNGILSTPAVSCIIRKIKAAGGIILTASHSPGGPGGEFGVKFEVANGGPAPDIVSDKIYQISKTLEEYAICPDLRVDLSRLGRQEFDLENKFKPFRVEIVDSVDIYLNLLRSIFDFNAIRSLLTGPNQIKIRIDAMNGVMGPYVRRILCDELGAPANSAINCIPLEDFGGQPPDPNLTYATALLEAMRGGEYGFGAAFDADGDRYMILGQNGFFVNASDSLAIIAANLSCIPYFCQMGVRGFGRSMPTSTALDK
;
A
#
# COMPACT_ATOMS: atom_id res chain seq x y z
N MET A 1 -16.95 26.40 21.08
CA MET A 1 -16.79 26.92 19.71
C MET A 1 -17.96 26.41 18.91
N GLU A 2 -18.81 27.29 18.42
CA GLU A 2 -19.79 26.93 17.38
C GLU A 2 -19.00 26.41 16.19
N ARG A 3 -19.10 25.10 15.92
CA ARG A 3 -18.48 24.49 14.74
C ARG A 3 -19.42 24.77 13.59
N THR A 4 -19.09 25.75 12.76
CA THR A 4 -19.76 25.93 11.48
C THR A 4 -19.59 24.63 10.68
N PRO A 5 -20.68 23.98 10.23
CA PRO A 5 -20.58 22.76 9.45
C PRO A 5 -19.76 23.01 8.18
N ILE A 6 -18.94 22.04 7.80
CA ILE A 6 -18.16 22.12 6.56
C ILE A 6 -19.11 21.96 5.37
N PRO A 7 -19.11 22.91 4.41
CA PRO A 7 -20.00 22.85 3.26
C PRO A 7 -19.62 21.71 2.32
N VAL A 8 -20.65 21.11 1.70
CA VAL A 8 -20.48 20.13 0.61
C VAL A 8 -20.75 20.85 -0.70
N LEU A 9 -19.74 20.93 -1.57
CA LEU A 9 -19.88 21.56 -2.88
C LEU A 9 -20.00 20.50 -3.97
N THR A 10 -20.85 20.78 -4.96
CA THR A 10 -20.88 20.08 -6.24
C THR A 10 -20.12 20.90 -7.26
N VAL A 11 -19.13 20.28 -7.92
CA VAL A 11 -18.25 20.93 -8.89
C VAL A 11 -18.52 20.34 -10.27
N PRO A 12 -18.91 21.14 -11.27
CA PRO A 12 -19.05 20.66 -12.64
C PRO A 12 -17.67 20.29 -13.22
N THR A 13 -17.65 19.23 -14.02
CA THR A 13 -16.43 18.70 -14.64
C THR A 13 -16.73 18.16 -16.04
N ALA A 14 -15.69 17.80 -16.78
CA ALA A 14 -15.79 17.08 -18.04
C ALA A 14 -15.08 15.73 -17.90
N PRO A 15 -15.58 14.66 -18.54
CA PRO A 15 -14.99 13.34 -18.44
C PRO A 15 -13.63 13.23 -19.14
N TYR A 16 -12.87 12.20 -18.77
CA TYR A 16 -11.61 11.82 -19.43
C TYR A 16 -11.74 10.41 -20.03
N GLU A 17 -11.30 10.24 -21.27
CA GLU A 17 -11.40 8.97 -22.01
C GLU A 17 -10.34 7.93 -21.57
N ASP A 18 -9.28 8.37 -20.91
CA ASP A 18 -8.11 7.57 -20.58
C ASP A 18 -8.07 7.09 -19.12
N GLN A 19 -9.12 7.29 -18.32
CA GLN A 19 -9.16 6.90 -16.91
C GLN A 19 -9.51 5.42 -16.67
N ARG A 20 -8.91 4.51 -17.45
CA ARG A 20 -9.11 3.06 -17.29
C ARG A 20 -8.10 2.47 -16.30
N PRO A 21 -8.54 1.95 -15.14
CA PRO A 21 -7.66 1.21 -14.24
C PRO A 21 -7.34 -0.18 -14.81
N THR A 22 -6.15 -0.69 -14.52
CA THR A 22 -5.67 -2.00 -14.96
C THR A 22 -5.63 -3.00 -13.80
N GLY A 23 -6.77 -3.65 -13.49
CA GLY A 23 -6.86 -4.67 -12.43
C GLY A 23 -6.11 -4.28 -11.14
N GLY A 24 -5.24 -5.17 -10.64
CA GLY A 24 -4.42 -4.91 -9.44
C GLY A 24 -3.37 -3.79 -9.56
N GLY A 25 -3.14 -3.26 -10.76
CA GLY A 25 -2.25 -2.11 -11.01
C GLY A 25 -2.90 -0.74 -10.80
N GLY A 26 -4.24 -0.67 -10.74
CA GLY A 26 -4.97 0.60 -10.60
C GLY A 26 -4.86 1.51 -11.82
N LEU A 27 -5.15 2.80 -11.66
CA LEU A 27 -4.89 3.81 -12.70
C LEU A 27 -3.48 4.38 -12.47
N ARG A 28 -2.56 4.12 -13.41
CA ARG A 28 -1.17 4.62 -13.38
C ARG A 28 -0.90 5.57 -14.53
N ARG A 29 -0.41 6.77 -14.24
CA ARG A 29 -0.10 7.82 -15.24
C ARG A 29 1.10 8.67 -14.76
N PRO A 30 1.73 9.47 -15.63
CA PRO A 30 2.72 10.45 -15.20
C PRO A 30 2.16 11.36 -14.10
N THR A 31 2.98 11.68 -13.10
CA THR A 31 2.53 12.48 -11.94
C THR A 31 1.95 13.83 -12.35
N ALA A 32 2.58 14.48 -13.34
CA ALA A 32 2.13 15.75 -13.91
C ALA A 32 0.67 15.73 -14.40
N LEU A 33 0.16 14.57 -14.85
CA LEU A 33 -1.24 14.45 -15.27
C LEU A 33 -2.17 14.60 -14.07
N PHE A 34 -1.91 13.92 -12.95
CA PHE A 34 -2.75 14.06 -11.76
C PHE A 34 -2.63 15.44 -11.10
N GLU A 35 -1.44 16.03 -11.14
CA GLU A 35 -1.12 17.30 -10.47
C GLU A 35 -1.61 18.52 -11.26
N SER A 36 -1.41 18.53 -12.57
CA SER A 36 -1.61 19.73 -13.40
C SER A 36 -2.88 19.69 -14.23
N GLN A 37 -3.37 18.51 -14.62
CA GLN A 37 -4.56 18.41 -15.44
C GLN A 37 -5.81 18.63 -14.57
N ARG A 38 -6.55 19.71 -14.86
CA ARG A 38 -7.71 20.14 -14.07
C ARG A 38 -8.70 18.98 -13.87
N ASN A 39 -9.08 18.76 -12.62
CA ASN A 39 -10.04 17.73 -12.21
C ASN A 39 -9.67 16.28 -12.56
N TYR A 40 -8.44 15.99 -13.02
CA TYR A 40 -8.08 14.62 -13.40
C TYR A 40 -8.18 13.65 -12.22
N LEU A 41 -7.50 13.94 -11.11
CA LEU A 41 -7.61 13.13 -9.89
C LEU A 41 -9.04 13.14 -9.30
N PRO A 42 -9.71 14.29 -9.09
CA PRO A 42 -11.09 14.32 -8.60
C PRO A 42 -12.07 13.46 -9.41
N ASN A 43 -12.02 13.52 -10.75
CA ASN A 43 -12.89 12.71 -11.60
C ASN A 43 -12.69 11.20 -11.34
N PHE A 44 -11.44 10.75 -11.24
CA PHE A 44 -11.16 9.34 -11.00
C PHE A 44 -11.59 8.90 -9.60
N VAL A 45 -11.32 9.71 -8.57
CA VAL A 45 -11.76 9.45 -7.19
C VAL A 45 -13.29 9.41 -7.10
N GLN A 46 -14.00 10.35 -7.74
CA GLN A 46 -15.46 10.33 -7.79
C GLN A 46 -15.98 9.06 -8.48
N SER A 47 -15.36 8.65 -9.58
CA SER A 47 -15.74 7.43 -10.32
C SER A 47 -15.56 6.17 -9.47
N LEU A 48 -14.46 6.10 -8.71
CA LEU A 48 -14.20 5.05 -7.73
C LEU A 48 -15.28 5.04 -6.64
N LEU A 49 -15.56 6.18 -6.00
CA LEU A 49 -16.56 6.27 -4.95
C LEU A 49 -17.98 5.96 -5.46
N SER A 50 -18.29 6.30 -6.71
CA SER A 50 -19.57 6.00 -7.36
C SER A 50 -19.69 4.55 -7.83
N SER A 51 -18.59 3.80 -7.91
CA SER A 51 -18.62 2.36 -8.19
C SER A 51 -19.17 1.55 -7.01
N VAL A 52 -19.10 2.09 -5.79
CA VAL A 52 -19.72 1.54 -4.58
C VAL A 52 -21.18 2.01 -4.51
N ASP A 53 -22.10 1.06 -4.36
CA ASP A 53 -23.53 1.37 -4.36
C ASP A 53 -23.89 2.33 -3.22
N LEU A 54 -24.78 3.29 -3.49
CA LEU A 54 -25.03 4.41 -2.58
C LEU A 54 -25.42 3.98 -1.16
N ARG A 55 -26.21 2.91 -1.03
CA ARG A 55 -26.64 2.37 0.27
C ARG A 55 -25.47 1.81 1.07
N ASP A 56 -24.56 1.10 0.39
CA ASP A 56 -23.37 0.51 1.00
C ASP A 56 -22.28 1.54 1.26
N ARG A 57 -22.29 2.65 0.50
CA ARG A 57 -21.38 3.78 0.68
C ARG A 57 -21.72 4.62 1.91
N GLN A 58 -23.00 4.80 2.23
CA GLN A 58 -23.40 5.66 3.35
C GLN A 58 -22.91 5.08 4.69
N GLY A 59 -22.06 5.85 5.38
CA GLY A 59 -21.59 5.51 6.72
C GLY A 59 -20.54 4.39 6.76
N CYS A 60 -20.09 3.86 5.61
CA CYS A 60 -19.10 2.79 5.61
C CYS A 60 -17.70 3.30 6.01
N THR A 61 -16.79 2.36 6.22
CA THR A 61 -15.37 2.64 6.45
C THR A 61 -14.57 2.33 5.21
N MET A 62 -13.62 3.20 4.84
CA MET A 62 -12.58 2.91 3.86
C MET A 62 -11.19 3.10 4.46
N VAL A 63 -10.20 2.39 3.92
CA VAL A 63 -8.77 2.55 4.29
C VAL A 63 -8.07 3.38 3.21
N VAL A 64 -7.18 4.30 3.59
CA VAL A 64 -6.39 5.09 2.64
C VAL A 64 -4.91 5.02 3.01
N GLY A 65 -4.05 4.78 2.03
CA GLY A 65 -2.61 4.66 2.22
C GLY A 65 -1.82 5.10 1.00
N SER A 66 -0.55 5.38 1.17
CA SER A 66 0.39 5.63 0.09
C SER A 66 1.75 4.99 0.34
N ASP A 67 2.53 4.84 -0.73
CA ASP A 67 3.93 4.45 -0.66
C ASP A 67 4.91 5.59 -0.33
N GLY A 68 4.37 6.80 -0.10
CA GLY A 68 5.13 7.99 0.24
C GLY A 68 5.68 8.78 -0.96
N ARG A 69 5.37 8.40 -2.20
CA ARG A 69 5.82 9.15 -3.39
C ARG A 69 5.30 10.59 -3.42
N TYR A 70 5.97 11.41 -4.22
CA TYR A 70 5.54 12.77 -4.54
C TYR A 70 4.05 12.81 -4.92
N PHE A 71 3.35 13.88 -4.56
CA PHE A 71 1.91 14.08 -4.73
C PHE A 71 0.99 13.23 -3.81
N SER A 72 1.49 12.24 -3.07
CA SER A 72 0.64 11.41 -2.19
C SER A 72 -0.13 12.22 -1.15
N LYS A 73 0.50 13.16 -0.45
CA LYS A 73 -0.19 13.95 0.60
C LYS A 73 -1.34 14.78 0.04
N THR A 74 -1.13 15.42 -1.10
CA THR A 74 -2.15 16.18 -1.84
C THR A 74 -3.30 15.27 -2.28
N ALA A 75 -2.97 14.09 -2.81
CA ALA A 75 -3.99 13.12 -3.23
C ALA A 75 -4.80 12.57 -2.04
N ILE A 76 -4.18 12.32 -0.88
CA ILE A 76 -4.89 11.93 0.35
C ILE A 76 -5.87 13.02 0.76
N GLU A 77 -5.46 14.29 0.76
CA GLU A 77 -6.33 15.41 1.09
C GLU A 77 -7.59 15.43 0.20
N ILE A 78 -7.40 15.32 -1.13
CA ILE A 78 -8.51 15.23 -2.09
C ILE A 78 -9.41 14.03 -1.79
N VAL A 79 -8.83 12.84 -1.56
CA VAL A 79 -9.59 11.63 -1.21
C VAL A 79 -10.42 11.83 0.05
N VAL A 80 -9.87 12.46 1.09
CA VAL A 80 -10.61 12.74 2.33
C VAL A 80 -11.79 13.66 2.07
N GLN A 81 -11.55 14.78 1.38
CA GLN A 81 -12.57 15.79 1.09
C GLN A 81 -13.72 15.20 0.26
N MET A 82 -13.40 14.35 -0.72
CA MET A 82 -14.39 13.71 -1.58
C MET A 82 -15.11 12.55 -0.91
N ALA A 83 -14.42 11.75 -0.09
CA ALA A 83 -15.05 10.67 0.69
C ALA A 83 -16.10 11.23 1.66
N ALA A 84 -15.76 12.32 2.37
CA ALA A 84 -16.66 13.05 3.24
C ALA A 84 -17.91 13.52 2.50
N ALA A 85 -17.73 14.22 1.37
CA ALA A 85 -18.82 14.71 0.52
C ALA A 85 -19.72 13.58 -0.04
N ASN A 86 -19.14 12.42 -0.32
CA ASN A 86 -19.86 11.26 -0.87
C ASN A 86 -20.55 10.38 0.19
N GLY A 87 -20.47 10.76 1.47
CA GLY A 87 -21.16 10.11 2.57
C GLY A 87 -20.47 8.86 3.14
N ILE A 88 -19.18 8.67 2.87
CA ILE A 88 -18.36 7.73 3.65
C ILE A 88 -18.40 8.18 5.11
N GLY A 89 -18.56 7.24 6.04
CA GLY A 89 -18.67 7.58 7.47
C GLY A 89 -17.32 7.71 8.15
N ARG A 90 -16.35 6.88 7.75
CA ARG A 90 -15.02 6.82 8.37
C ARG A 90 -13.92 6.54 7.36
N LEU A 91 -12.81 7.26 7.47
CA LEU A 91 -11.52 6.87 6.87
C LEU A 91 -10.53 6.40 7.93
N VAL A 92 -9.82 5.32 7.65
CA VAL A 92 -8.65 4.88 8.41
C VAL A 92 -7.43 5.13 7.54
N ILE A 93 -6.51 5.97 8.01
CA ILE A 93 -5.36 6.44 7.23
C ILE A 93 -4.09 6.17 8.01
N GLY A 94 -3.03 5.70 7.36
CA GLY A 94 -1.73 5.56 8.02
C GLY A 94 -1.14 6.90 8.41
N GLN A 95 -0.36 6.91 9.48
CA GLN A 95 0.38 8.10 9.91
C GLN A 95 1.24 8.64 8.77
N ASN A 96 1.22 9.97 8.59
CA ASN A 96 1.85 10.69 7.48
C ASN A 96 1.37 10.25 6.08
N GLY A 97 0.26 9.51 6.00
CA GLY A 97 -0.25 8.91 4.77
C GLY A 97 0.38 7.56 4.40
N ILE A 98 1.30 7.04 5.20
CA ILE A 98 2.10 5.86 4.88
C ILE A 98 1.37 4.58 5.27
N LEU A 99 1.02 3.74 4.28
CA LEU A 99 0.64 2.34 4.47
C LEU A 99 1.11 1.51 3.28
N SER A 100 1.77 0.39 3.55
CA SER A 100 2.08 -0.59 2.50
C SER A 100 0.81 -1.26 1.98
N THR A 101 0.84 -1.75 0.74
CA THR A 101 -0.28 -2.48 0.14
C THR A 101 -0.71 -3.68 1.00
N PRO A 102 0.22 -4.53 1.54
CA PRO A 102 -0.14 -5.58 2.49
C PRO A 102 -0.78 -5.07 3.79
N ALA A 103 -0.36 -3.91 4.31
CA ALA A 103 -0.94 -3.32 5.50
C ALA A 103 -2.37 -2.81 5.25
N VAL A 104 -2.63 -2.20 4.09
CA VAL A 104 -3.98 -1.78 3.68
C VAL A 104 -4.91 -3.00 3.64
N SER A 105 -4.51 -4.07 2.93
CA SER A 105 -5.27 -5.32 2.85
C SER A 105 -5.56 -5.91 4.24
N CYS A 106 -4.53 -5.96 5.11
CA CYS A 106 -4.67 -6.42 6.49
C CYS A 106 -5.70 -5.60 7.27
N ILE A 107 -5.65 -4.27 7.19
CA ILE A 107 -6.54 -3.37 7.93
C ILE A 107 -7.97 -3.50 7.40
N ILE A 108 -8.18 -3.50 6.08
CA ILE A 108 -9.51 -3.68 5.45
C ILE A 108 -10.19 -4.92 6.04
N ARG A 109 -9.50 -6.06 6.02
CA ARG A 109 -10.01 -7.34 6.51
C ARG A 109 -10.24 -7.33 8.03
N LYS A 110 -9.32 -6.73 8.79
CA LYS A 110 -9.39 -6.68 10.27
C LYS A 110 -10.59 -5.87 10.75
N ILE A 111 -10.86 -4.72 10.12
CA ILE A 111 -11.93 -3.81 10.54
C ILE A 111 -13.22 -3.97 9.73
N LYS A 112 -13.24 -4.90 8.76
CA LYS A 112 -14.33 -5.13 7.82
C LYS A 112 -14.72 -3.84 7.07
N ALA A 113 -13.72 -3.12 6.57
CA ALA A 113 -13.92 -1.95 5.73
C ALA A 113 -14.58 -2.34 4.40
N ALA A 114 -15.26 -1.39 3.76
CA ALA A 114 -15.86 -1.60 2.43
C ALA A 114 -14.81 -1.73 1.32
N GLY A 115 -13.59 -1.24 1.57
CA GLY A 115 -12.47 -1.27 0.65
C GLY A 115 -11.38 -0.28 1.07
N GLY A 116 -10.46 0.00 0.15
CA GLY A 116 -9.42 1.00 0.37
C GLY A 116 -8.82 1.57 -0.91
N ILE A 117 -8.25 2.76 -0.78
CA ILE A 117 -7.57 3.49 -1.86
C ILE A 117 -6.09 3.52 -1.53
N ILE A 118 -5.26 3.03 -2.46
CA ILE A 118 -3.80 2.99 -2.29
C ILE A 118 -3.17 3.88 -3.34
N LEU A 119 -2.42 4.87 -2.89
CA LEU A 119 -1.75 5.85 -3.72
C LEU A 119 -0.32 5.39 -3.98
N THR A 120 -0.17 4.64 -5.07
CA THR A 120 1.08 4.00 -5.44
C THR A 120 1.10 3.68 -6.93
N ALA A 121 2.29 3.72 -7.52
CA ALA A 121 2.56 3.19 -8.86
C ALA A 121 3.48 1.95 -8.81
N SER A 122 3.56 1.28 -7.64
CA SER A 122 4.42 0.12 -7.36
C SER A 122 5.86 0.40 -7.79
N HIS A 123 6.48 -0.49 -8.55
CA HIS A 123 7.84 -0.42 -9.09
C HIS A 123 8.19 0.81 -9.95
N SER A 124 7.22 1.65 -10.34
CA SER A 124 7.49 2.84 -11.15
C SER A 124 8.19 3.95 -10.35
N PRO A 125 9.10 4.73 -10.98
CA PRO A 125 9.81 5.83 -10.32
C PRO A 125 8.85 6.90 -9.80
N GLY A 126 9.24 7.54 -8.70
CA GLY A 126 8.50 8.62 -8.03
C GLY A 126 8.97 10.01 -8.47
N GLY A 127 8.56 11.03 -7.71
CA GLY A 127 8.91 12.43 -7.98
C GLY A 127 8.01 13.13 -9.02
N PRO A 128 8.22 14.44 -9.23
CA PRO A 128 7.44 15.24 -10.18
C PRO A 128 7.53 14.75 -11.63
N GLY A 129 8.70 14.24 -12.03
CA GLY A 129 8.94 13.63 -13.35
C GLY A 129 8.64 12.13 -13.43
N GLY A 130 8.14 11.53 -12.35
CA GLY A 130 7.85 10.10 -12.26
C GLY A 130 6.40 9.74 -12.61
N GLU A 131 5.95 8.63 -12.06
CA GLU A 131 4.56 8.16 -12.18
C GLU A 131 3.85 8.18 -10.82
N PHE A 132 2.55 8.44 -10.90
CA PHE A 132 1.63 8.33 -9.78
C PHE A 132 0.55 7.31 -10.12
N GLY A 133 -0.05 6.72 -9.09
CA GLY A 133 -1.10 5.73 -9.30
C GLY A 133 -2.12 5.70 -8.18
N VAL A 134 -3.32 5.25 -8.54
CA VAL A 134 -4.45 5.09 -7.62
C VAL A 134 -5.00 3.68 -7.81
N LYS A 135 -4.70 2.79 -6.85
CA LYS A 135 -5.27 1.43 -6.75
C LYS A 135 -6.53 1.45 -5.89
N PHE A 136 -7.45 0.53 -6.18
CA PHE A 136 -8.64 0.29 -5.39
C PHE A 136 -8.69 -1.16 -4.93
N GLU A 137 -8.81 -1.37 -3.62
CA GLU A 137 -9.08 -2.67 -3.01
C GLU A 137 -10.52 -2.73 -2.52
N VAL A 138 -11.15 -3.90 -2.65
CA VAL A 138 -12.54 -4.14 -2.22
C VAL A 138 -12.60 -4.78 -0.84
N ALA A 139 -13.80 -5.04 -0.32
CA ALA A 139 -14.04 -5.48 1.07
C ALA A 139 -13.29 -6.76 1.52
N ASN A 140 -12.85 -7.61 0.59
CA ASN A 140 -12.04 -8.80 0.93
C ASN A 140 -10.55 -8.46 1.17
N GLY A 141 -10.13 -7.21 0.96
CA GLY A 141 -8.75 -6.73 1.03
C GLY A 141 -7.91 -7.07 -0.21
N GLY A 142 -8.53 -7.46 -1.31
CA GLY A 142 -7.85 -7.73 -2.58
C GLY A 142 -8.14 -6.63 -3.61
N PRO A 143 -7.41 -6.62 -4.73
CA PRO A 143 -7.60 -5.64 -5.80
C PRO A 143 -9.02 -5.73 -6.37
N ALA A 144 -9.51 -4.59 -6.87
CA ALA A 144 -10.79 -4.52 -7.55
C ALA A 144 -10.84 -5.50 -8.74
N PRO A 145 -11.83 -6.39 -8.81
CA PRO A 145 -11.99 -7.30 -9.94
C PRO A 145 -12.34 -6.50 -11.22
N ASP A 146 -12.17 -7.12 -12.38
CA ASP A 146 -12.39 -6.48 -13.69
C ASP A 146 -13.78 -5.83 -13.79
N ILE A 147 -14.81 -6.47 -13.24
CA ILE A 147 -16.18 -5.92 -13.22
C ILE A 147 -16.28 -4.56 -12.49
N VAL A 148 -15.52 -4.40 -11.40
CA VAL A 148 -15.47 -3.13 -10.64
C VAL A 148 -14.61 -2.12 -11.41
N SER A 149 -13.47 -2.56 -11.95
CA SER A 149 -12.58 -1.72 -12.76
C SER A 149 -13.28 -1.16 -14.00
N ASP A 150 -14.05 -1.99 -14.71
CA ASP A 150 -14.84 -1.57 -15.86
C ASP A 150 -16.00 -0.65 -15.43
N LYS A 151 -16.66 -0.89 -14.29
CA LYS A 151 -17.68 0.03 -13.74
C LYS A 151 -17.09 1.41 -13.46
N ILE A 152 -15.92 1.49 -12.82
CA ILE A 152 -15.18 2.74 -12.58
C ILE A 152 -14.91 3.45 -13.92
N TYR A 153 -14.42 2.72 -14.92
CA TYR A 153 -14.12 3.27 -16.23
C TYR A 153 -15.35 3.78 -17.00
N GLN A 154 -16.49 3.07 -16.91
CA GLN A 154 -17.71 3.58 -17.54
C GLN A 154 -18.20 4.86 -16.87
N ILE A 155 -18.13 4.94 -15.54
CA ILE A 155 -18.51 6.16 -14.80
C ILE A 155 -17.58 7.33 -15.19
N SER A 156 -16.27 7.10 -15.30
CA SER A 156 -15.30 8.17 -15.58
C SER A 156 -15.51 8.83 -16.95
N LYS A 157 -16.00 8.07 -17.94
CA LYS A 157 -16.29 8.57 -19.29
C LYS A 157 -17.57 9.39 -19.39
N THR A 158 -18.46 9.31 -18.41
CA THR A 158 -19.74 10.04 -18.43
C THR A 158 -19.91 10.96 -17.22
N LEU A 159 -18.82 11.27 -16.51
CA LEU A 159 -18.87 12.09 -15.31
C LEU A 159 -19.02 13.58 -15.65
N GLU A 160 -20.10 14.19 -15.16
CA GLU A 160 -20.43 15.61 -15.39
C GLU A 160 -20.18 16.49 -14.15
N GLU A 161 -20.13 15.89 -12.95
CA GLU A 161 -19.87 16.60 -11.70
C GLU A 161 -19.25 15.68 -10.63
N TYR A 162 -18.65 16.28 -9.61
CA TYR A 162 -18.21 15.57 -8.40
C TYR A 162 -18.52 16.37 -7.13
N ALA A 163 -18.61 15.68 -6.00
CA ALA A 163 -18.85 16.29 -4.69
C ALA A 163 -17.56 16.37 -3.87
N ILE A 164 -17.32 17.50 -3.21
CA ILE A 164 -16.11 17.73 -2.41
C ILE A 164 -16.36 18.68 -1.21
N CYS A 165 -15.63 18.47 -0.11
CA CYS A 165 -15.58 19.38 1.05
C CYS A 165 -14.26 20.17 1.03
N PRO A 166 -14.13 21.27 0.26
CA PRO A 166 -12.83 21.89 -0.03
C PRO A 166 -12.15 22.53 1.18
N ASP A 167 -12.89 22.79 2.26
CA ASP A 167 -12.38 23.39 3.50
C ASP A 167 -11.95 22.34 4.54
N LEU A 168 -12.20 21.06 4.27
CA LEU A 168 -11.82 19.97 5.17
C LEU A 168 -10.30 19.78 5.13
N ARG A 169 -9.66 19.87 6.30
CA ARG A 169 -8.22 19.63 6.51
C ARG A 169 -8.01 18.56 7.57
N VAL A 170 -7.11 17.62 7.30
CA VAL A 170 -6.70 16.56 8.24
C VAL A 170 -5.22 16.71 8.54
N ASP A 171 -4.85 16.59 9.81
CA ASP A 171 -3.46 16.46 10.21
C ASP A 171 -3.04 14.99 10.17
N LEU A 172 -2.29 14.59 9.13
CA LEU A 172 -1.82 13.21 8.98
C LEU A 172 -0.70 12.83 9.96
N SER A 173 -0.06 13.81 10.61
CA SER A 173 1.11 13.56 11.47
C SER A 173 0.74 13.03 12.86
N ARG A 174 -0.48 13.33 13.33
CA ARG A 174 -0.94 13.01 14.68
C ARG A 174 -1.85 11.79 14.67
N LEU A 175 -1.40 10.74 15.36
CA LEU A 175 -2.21 9.55 15.63
C LEU A 175 -3.50 9.93 16.37
N GLY A 176 -4.56 9.18 16.09
CA GLY A 176 -5.84 9.29 16.77
C GLY A 176 -6.99 9.75 15.89
N ARG A 177 -8.09 10.12 16.54
CA ARG A 177 -9.37 10.42 15.89
C ARG A 177 -9.52 11.92 15.64
N GLN A 178 -9.96 12.27 14.44
CA GLN A 178 -10.38 13.60 14.01
C GLN A 178 -11.83 13.52 13.52
N GLU A 179 -12.67 14.47 13.93
CA GLU A 179 -14.11 14.48 13.61
C GLU A 179 -14.51 15.80 12.98
N PHE A 180 -15.33 15.69 11.94
CA PHE A 180 -15.76 16.80 11.10
C PHE A 180 -17.27 16.80 10.96
N ASP A 181 -17.90 17.90 11.38
CA ASP A 181 -19.32 18.12 11.21
C ASP A 181 -19.54 18.66 9.79
N LEU A 182 -20.32 17.94 8.98
CA LEU A 182 -20.60 18.30 7.58
C LEU A 182 -22.02 18.84 7.46
N GLU A 183 -22.21 19.80 6.55
CA GLU A 183 -23.55 20.30 6.23
C GLU A 183 -24.46 19.15 5.76
N ASN A 184 -25.72 19.17 6.19
CA ASN A 184 -26.74 18.17 5.82
C ASN A 184 -26.38 16.70 6.17
N LYS A 185 -25.47 16.46 7.11
CA LYS A 185 -25.16 15.12 7.64
C LYS A 185 -25.40 15.06 9.14
N PHE A 186 -26.19 14.07 9.58
CA PHE A 186 -26.52 13.88 11.01
C PHE A 186 -25.36 13.31 11.84
N LYS A 187 -24.50 12.49 11.24
CA LYS A 187 -23.35 11.89 11.91
C LYS A 187 -22.06 12.59 11.44
N PRO A 188 -21.11 12.86 12.34
CA PRO A 188 -19.83 13.44 11.95
C PRO A 188 -19.06 12.46 11.06
N PHE A 189 -18.35 13.02 10.07
CA PHE A 189 -17.35 12.28 9.32
C PHE A 189 -16.11 12.09 10.18
N ARG A 190 -15.56 10.87 10.19
CA ARG A 190 -14.43 10.51 11.05
C ARG A 190 -13.19 10.16 10.25
N VAL A 191 -12.06 10.68 10.67
CA VAL A 191 -10.74 10.22 10.22
C VAL A 191 -9.99 9.64 11.41
N GLU A 192 -9.50 8.41 11.28
CA GLU A 192 -8.65 7.74 12.28
C GLU A 192 -7.26 7.59 11.67
N ILE A 193 -6.30 8.36 12.19
CA ILE A 193 -4.87 8.23 11.86
C ILE A 193 -4.29 7.12 12.72
N VAL A 194 -3.80 6.05 12.09
CA VAL A 194 -3.28 4.85 12.77
C VAL A 194 -1.78 4.70 12.54
N ASP A 195 -1.10 4.03 13.47
CA ASP A 195 0.28 3.62 13.27
C ASP A 195 0.37 2.72 12.03
N SER A 196 1.33 3.01 11.16
CA SER A 196 1.46 2.35 9.86
C SER A 196 1.76 0.85 9.98
N VAL A 197 2.36 0.41 11.10
CA VAL A 197 2.94 -0.92 11.26
C VAL A 197 2.14 -1.78 12.24
N ASP A 198 1.62 -1.23 13.34
CA ASP A 198 1.12 -1.99 14.49
C ASP A 198 0.07 -3.07 14.13
N ILE A 199 -0.95 -2.74 13.33
CA ILE A 199 -2.00 -3.70 12.96
C ILE A 199 -1.41 -4.84 12.10
N TYR A 200 -0.52 -4.50 11.17
CA TYR A 200 0.14 -5.47 10.29
C TYR A 200 1.13 -6.35 11.06
N LEU A 201 1.95 -5.76 11.94
CA LEU A 201 2.86 -6.48 12.84
C LEU A 201 2.10 -7.50 13.70
N ASN A 202 0.93 -7.13 14.23
CA ASN A 202 0.11 -8.06 15.01
C ASN A 202 -0.43 -9.23 14.18
N LEU A 203 -0.73 -9.02 12.89
CA LEU A 203 -1.03 -10.13 11.98
C LEU A 203 0.20 -11.05 11.81
N LEU A 204 1.37 -10.49 11.55
CA LEU A 204 2.60 -11.27 11.37
C LEU A 204 2.96 -12.10 12.60
N ARG A 205 2.78 -11.55 13.82
CA ARG A 205 2.96 -12.28 15.09
C ARG A 205 2.05 -13.51 15.22
N SER A 206 0.88 -13.47 14.60
CA SER A 206 -0.04 -14.62 14.58
C SER A 206 0.30 -15.67 13.51
N ILE A 207 1.17 -15.32 12.54
CA ILE A 207 1.53 -16.19 11.42
C ILE A 207 2.86 -16.90 11.66
N PHE A 208 3.86 -16.17 12.14
CA PHE A 208 5.25 -16.61 12.26
C PHE A 208 5.68 -16.80 13.71
N ASP A 209 6.65 -17.67 13.95
CA ASP A 209 7.32 -17.79 15.24
C ASP A 209 8.38 -16.69 15.39
N PHE A 210 8.02 -15.61 16.07
CA PHE A 210 8.92 -14.48 16.30
C PHE A 210 10.11 -14.83 17.20
N ASN A 211 9.99 -15.82 18.10
CA ASN A 211 11.09 -16.24 18.95
C ASN A 211 12.15 -17.00 18.15
N ALA A 212 11.71 -17.89 17.25
CA ALA A 212 12.60 -18.59 16.33
C ALA A 212 13.33 -17.62 15.40
N ILE A 213 12.60 -16.68 14.79
CA ILE A 213 13.20 -15.66 13.90
C ILE A 213 14.17 -14.77 14.69
N ARG A 214 13.80 -14.30 15.88
CA ARG A 214 14.69 -13.50 16.73
C ARG A 214 15.96 -14.26 17.09
N SER A 215 15.87 -15.55 17.40
CA SER A 215 17.03 -16.38 17.72
C SER A 215 17.96 -16.57 16.51
N LEU A 216 17.42 -16.53 15.29
CA LEU A 216 18.21 -16.56 14.05
C LEU A 216 18.94 -15.22 13.79
N LEU A 217 18.30 -14.09 14.15
CA LEU A 217 18.81 -12.74 13.89
C LEU A 217 19.66 -12.15 15.03
N THR A 218 19.83 -12.87 16.14
CA THR A 218 20.55 -12.40 17.33
C THR A 218 21.53 -13.45 17.86
N GLY A 219 22.49 -13.00 18.68
CA GLY A 219 23.49 -13.88 19.30
C GLY A 219 24.77 -14.06 18.47
N PRO A 220 25.73 -14.88 18.95
CA PRO A 220 27.05 -14.99 18.35
C PRO A 220 27.05 -15.63 16.95
N ASN A 221 26.05 -16.48 16.66
CA ASN A 221 25.88 -17.17 15.38
C ASN A 221 24.76 -16.55 14.53
N GLN A 222 24.40 -15.29 14.80
CA GLN A 222 23.33 -14.61 14.05
C GLN A 222 23.62 -14.62 12.54
N ILE A 223 22.60 -14.84 11.73
CA ILE A 223 22.72 -14.60 10.29
C ILE A 223 22.83 -13.09 10.04
N LYS A 224 23.86 -12.68 9.30
CA LYS A 224 23.99 -11.29 8.86
C LYS A 224 23.04 -11.05 7.69
N ILE A 225 22.08 -10.15 7.87
CA ILE A 225 21.09 -9.81 6.84
C ILE A 225 21.26 -8.37 6.34
N ARG A 226 20.85 -8.13 5.09
CA ARG A 226 20.77 -6.80 4.49
C ARG A 226 19.45 -6.62 3.74
N ILE A 227 18.62 -5.70 4.20
CA ILE A 227 17.24 -5.53 3.75
C ILE A 227 17.07 -4.11 3.20
N ASP A 228 16.89 -4.01 1.89
CA ASP A 228 16.77 -2.75 1.16
C ASP A 228 15.30 -2.41 0.91
N ALA A 229 14.80 -1.35 1.54
CA ALA A 229 13.44 -0.87 1.31
C ALA A 229 13.34 0.05 0.08
N MET A 230 14.44 0.28 -0.65
CA MET A 230 14.53 1.11 -1.86
C MET A 230 13.92 2.51 -1.68
N ASN A 231 14.06 3.09 -0.49
CA ASN A 231 13.45 4.36 -0.09
C ASN A 231 11.93 4.43 -0.25
N GLY A 232 11.26 3.27 -0.33
CA GLY A 232 9.81 3.14 -0.39
C GLY A 232 9.16 2.91 0.97
N VAL A 233 7.90 2.47 0.93
CA VAL A 233 7.01 2.35 2.08
C VAL A 233 7.51 1.36 3.13
N MET A 234 8.32 0.37 2.73
CA MET A 234 8.74 -0.72 3.62
C MET A 234 9.76 -0.28 4.67
N GLY A 235 10.31 0.93 4.59
CA GLY A 235 11.32 1.42 5.52
C GLY A 235 10.93 1.34 7.01
N PRO A 236 9.80 1.96 7.43
CA PRO A 236 9.28 1.83 8.80
C PRO A 236 8.95 0.38 9.19
N TYR A 237 8.47 -0.44 8.27
CA TYR A 237 8.16 -1.85 8.52
C TYR A 237 9.41 -2.68 8.80
N VAL A 238 10.46 -2.51 8.00
CA VAL A 238 11.76 -3.18 8.19
C VAL A 238 12.35 -2.79 9.54
N ARG A 239 12.41 -1.49 9.86
CA ARG A 239 12.95 -1.03 11.14
C ARG A 239 12.16 -1.56 12.32
N ARG A 240 10.85 -1.35 12.33
CA ARG A 240 10.02 -1.75 13.46
C ARG A 240 9.94 -3.26 13.62
N ILE A 241 9.81 -4.02 12.54
CA ILE A 241 9.61 -5.48 12.62
C ILE A 241 10.95 -6.21 12.73
N LEU A 242 11.87 -5.99 11.79
CA LEU A 242 13.13 -6.76 11.77
C LEU A 242 14.13 -6.25 12.80
N CYS A 243 14.26 -4.93 12.99
CA CYS A 243 15.23 -4.38 13.94
C CYS A 243 14.67 -4.31 15.36
N ASP A 244 13.58 -3.58 15.60
CA ASP A 244 13.11 -3.32 16.97
C ASP A 244 12.53 -4.58 17.62
N GLU A 245 11.67 -5.32 16.90
CA GLU A 245 10.95 -6.48 17.45
C GLU A 245 11.76 -7.78 17.37
N LEU A 246 12.44 -8.01 16.24
CA LEU A 246 13.18 -9.25 15.99
C LEU A 246 14.70 -9.14 16.25
N GLY A 247 15.19 -7.94 16.59
CA GLY A 247 16.55 -7.74 17.10
C GLY A 247 17.65 -7.69 16.03
N ALA A 248 17.31 -7.61 14.75
CA ALA A 248 18.33 -7.40 13.71
C ALA A 248 19.07 -6.07 13.95
N PRO A 249 20.41 -6.04 13.80
CA PRO A 249 21.16 -4.79 13.92
C PRO A 249 20.65 -3.67 13.00
N ALA A 250 20.73 -2.42 13.43
CA ALA A 250 20.19 -1.29 12.66
C ALA A 250 20.82 -1.13 11.26
N ASN A 251 22.08 -1.57 11.07
CA ASN A 251 22.75 -1.58 9.77
C ASN A 251 22.21 -2.65 8.80
N SER A 252 21.33 -3.55 9.25
CA SER A 252 20.56 -4.43 8.36
C SER A 252 19.49 -3.69 7.56
N ALA A 253 19.02 -2.53 8.05
CA ALA A 253 17.97 -1.74 7.41
C ALA A 253 18.57 -0.70 6.44
N ILE A 254 18.51 -0.98 5.14
CA ILE A 254 19.08 -0.16 4.07
C ILE A 254 17.97 0.62 3.37
N ASN A 255 18.23 1.90 3.05
CA ASN A 255 17.29 2.80 2.39
C ASN A 255 15.89 2.81 3.03
N CYS A 256 15.82 2.66 4.36
CA CYS A 256 14.57 2.52 5.10
C CYS A 256 13.91 3.86 5.49
N ILE A 257 14.27 4.97 4.84
CA ILE A 257 13.57 6.25 4.96
C ILE A 257 12.74 6.42 3.68
N PRO A 258 11.40 6.46 3.76
CA PRO A 258 10.56 6.78 2.61
C PRO A 258 10.93 8.15 2.04
N LEU A 259 11.18 8.23 0.73
CA LEU A 259 11.46 9.46 0.01
C LEU A 259 10.46 9.64 -1.13
N GLU A 260 10.05 10.87 -1.41
CA GLU A 260 9.03 11.18 -2.42
C GLU A 260 9.46 10.81 -3.85
N ASP A 261 10.76 10.69 -4.11
CA ASP A 261 11.37 10.29 -5.38
C ASP A 261 12.10 8.94 -5.30
N PHE A 262 11.99 8.23 -4.17
CA PHE A 262 12.70 6.99 -3.88
C PHE A 262 14.24 7.08 -4.04
N GLY A 263 14.82 8.25 -3.79
CA GLY A 263 16.27 8.47 -3.99
C GLY A 263 16.66 8.58 -5.46
N GLY A 264 15.71 8.92 -6.33
CA GLY A 264 15.92 9.13 -7.77
C GLY A 264 16.11 7.84 -8.58
N GLN A 265 15.76 6.68 -8.01
CA GLN A 265 15.86 5.38 -8.67
C GLN A 265 14.49 4.67 -8.70
N PRO A 266 14.20 3.86 -9.73
CA PRO A 266 13.02 3.00 -9.72
C PRO A 266 13.07 2.01 -8.53
N PRO A 267 12.03 1.98 -7.67
CA PRO A 267 11.94 1.05 -6.56
C PRO A 267 11.47 -0.33 -7.06
N ASP A 268 12.27 -0.98 -7.91
CA ASP A 268 11.95 -2.26 -8.53
C ASP A 268 12.96 -3.35 -8.08
N PRO A 269 12.54 -4.33 -7.27
CA PRO A 269 13.44 -5.31 -6.68
C PRO A 269 13.84 -6.38 -7.70
N ASN A 270 14.87 -6.08 -8.49
CA ASN A 270 15.49 -7.01 -9.43
C ASN A 270 16.99 -6.72 -9.59
N LEU A 271 17.71 -7.60 -10.28
CA LEU A 271 19.17 -7.50 -10.45
C LEU A 271 19.61 -6.26 -11.25
N THR A 272 18.70 -5.59 -11.97
CA THR A 272 18.99 -4.38 -12.75
C THR A 272 18.97 -3.12 -11.89
N TYR A 273 18.02 -3.00 -10.95
CA TYR A 273 17.86 -1.78 -10.14
C TYR A 273 18.38 -1.92 -8.71
N ALA A 274 18.32 -3.10 -8.09
CA ALA A 274 18.83 -3.34 -6.75
C ALA A 274 20.35 -3.65 -6.73
N THR A 275 21.12 -2.88 -7.50
CA THR A 275 22.56 -3.12 -7.74
C THR A 275 23.40 -2.94 -6.47
N ALA A 276 23.11 -1.91 -5.66
CA ALA A 276 23.81 -1.66 -4.40
C ALA A 276 23.65 -2.83 -3.41
N LEU A 277 22.47 -3.46 -3.37
CA LEU A 277 22.25 -4.67 -2.58
C LEU A 277 23.04 -5.85 -3.16
N LEU A 278 22.98 -6.07 -4.48
CA LEU A 278 23.71 -7.16 -5.13
C LEU A 278 25.22 -7.10 -4.88
N GLU A 279 25.83 -5.91 -5.04
CA GLU A 279 27.26 -5.71 -4.79
C GLU A 279 27.64 -5.94 -3.33
N ALA A 280 26.78 -5.52 -2.39
CA ALA A 280 26.97 -5.84 -0.98
C ALA A 280 26.92 -7.34 -0.68
N MET A 281 25.98 -8.06 -1.30
CA MET A 281 25.85 -9.51 -1.13
C MET A 281 27.03 -10.26 -1.77
N ARG A 282 27.56 -9.78 -2.90
CA ARG A 282 28.76 -10.33 -3.56
C ARG A 282 30.03 -10.22 -2.71
N GLY A 283 30.07 -9.28 -1.76
CA GLY A 283 31.14 -9.17 -0.77
C GLY A 283 31.23 -10.37 0.19
N GLY A 284 30.23 -11.26 0.23
CA GLY A 284 30.26 -12.52 0.98
C GLY A 284 30.04 -12.42 2.49
N GLU A 285 29.95 -11.20 3.04
CA GLU A 285 29.71 -10.96 4.46
C GLU A 285 28.29 -11.35 4.91
N TYR A 286 27.29 -11.15 4.04
CA TYR A 286 25.88 -11.32 4.38
C TYR A 286 25.37 -12.69 3.93
N GLY A 287 24.64 -13.37 4.80
CA GLY A 287 24.03 -14.68 4.50
C GLY A 287 22.67 -14.56 3.81
N PHE A 288 21.98 -13.42 3.97
CA PHE A 288 20.67 -13.17 3.40
C PHE A 288 20.50 -11.70 3.01
N GLY A 289 19.98 -11.46 1.81
CA GLY A 289 19.65 -10.15 1.29
C GLY A 289 18.23 -10.12 0.76
N ALA A 290 17.52 -9.01 0.95
CA ALA A 290 16.23 -8.80 0.31
C ALA A 290 16.02 -7.34 -0.11
N ALA A 291 15.25 -7.13 -1.16
CA ALA A 291 14.79 -5.81 -1.59
C ALA A 291 13.27 -5.81 -1.75
N PHE A 292 12.62 -4.67 -1.51
CA PHE A 292 11.18 -4.46 -1.70
C PHE A 292 10.90 -3.41 -2.78
N ASP A 293 9.74 -3.47 -3.42
CA ASP A 293 9.25 -2.37 -4.26
C ASP A 293 8.60 -1.24 -3.44
N ALA A 294 8.12 -0.20 -4.13
CA ALA A 294 7.63 1.02 -3.47
C ALA A 294 6.55 0.75 -2.43
N ASP A 295 5.53 -0.05 -2.76
CA ASP A 295 4.38 -0.33 -1.90
C ASP A 295 4.48 -1.65 -1.12
N GLY A 296 5.60 -2.38 -1.28
CA GLY A 296 5.97 -3.51 -0.45
C GLY A 296 5.20 -4.80 -0.73
N ASP A 297 4.59 -4.92 -1.91
CA ASP A 297 3.91 -6.16 -2.35
C ASP A 297 4.82 -7.09 -3.18
N ARG A 298 5.98 -6.61 -3.62
CA ARG A 298 7.03 -7.40 -4.28
C ARG A 298 8.29 -7.50 -3.45
N TYR A 299 9.02 -8.58 -3.67
CA TYR A 299 10.32 -8.79 -3.05
C TYR A 299 11.29 -9.51 -3.98
N MET A 300 12.59 -9.30 -3.75
CA MET A 300 13.69 -10.11 -4.28
C MET A 300 14.47 -10.73 -3.12
N ILE A 301 14.93 -11.96 -3.27
CA ILE A 301 15.78 -12.65 -2.29
C ILE A 301 17.16 -12.95 -2.91
N LEU A 302 18.20 -12.65 -2.14
CA LEU A 302 19.58 -13.00 -2.42
C LEU A 302 20.16 -13.84 -1.27
N GLY A 303 20.86 -14.92 -1.61
CA GLY A 303 21.73 -15.64 -0.68
C GLY A 303 23.13 -15.03 -0.63
N GLN A 304 24.01 -15.69 0.13
CA GLN A 304 25.42 -15.32 0.23
C GLN A 304 26.11 -15.29 -1.15
N ASN A 305 27.11 -14.42 -1.29
CA ASN A 305 27.88 -14.19 -2.53
C ASN A 305 27.01 -13.72 -3.71
N GLY A 306 25.83 -13.15 -3.44
CA GLY A 306 24.91 -12.68 -4.47
C GLY A 306 24.14 -13.80 -5.18
N PHE A 307 23.97 -14.96 -4.53
CA PHE A 307 23.15 -16.05 -5.08
C PHE A 307 21.71 -15.58 -5.30
N PHE A 308 21.28 -15.48 -6.56
CA PHE A 308 19.94 -15.02 -6.89
C PHE A 308 18.92 -16.15 -6.75
N VAL A 309 17.90 -15.94 -5.91
CA VAL A 309 16.76 -16.85 -5.82
C VAL A 309 15.70 -16.38 -6.82
N ASN A 310 15.52 -17.14 -7.90
CA ASN A 310 14.46 -16.86 -8.87
C ASN A 310 13.08 -16.84 -8.18
N ALA A 311 12.21 -15.89 -8.54
CA ALA A 311 10.92 -15.73 -7.87
C ALA A 311 10.01 -16.98 -7.98
N SER A 312 10.10 -17.72 -9.09
CA SER A 312 9.35 -18.98 -9.26
C SER A 312 9.89 -20.08 -8.34
N ASP A 313 11.20 -20.15 -8.17
CA ASP A 313 11.83 -21.10 -7.24
C ASP A 313 11.58 -20.69 -5.79
N SER A 314 11.58 -19.40 -5.46
CA SER A 314 11.19 -18.89 -4.15
C SER A 314 9.81 -19.39 -3.75
N LEU A 315 8.83 -19.28 -4.65
CA LEU A 315 7.48 -19.80 -4.45
C LEU A 315 7.47 -21.32 -4.20
N ALA A 316 8.20 -22.09 -5.01
CA ALA A 316 8.28 -23.55 -4.86
C ALA A 316 8.97 -23.97 -3.55
N ILE A 317 10.07 -23.31 -3.18
CA ILE A 317 10.81 -23.56 -1.94
C ILE A 317 9.93 -23.27 -0.72
N ILE A 318 9.21 -22.15 -0.71
CA ILE A 318 8.28 -21.82 0.39
C ILE A 318 7.17 -22.87 0.47
N ALA A 319 6.57 -23.25 -0.67
CA ALA A 319 5.51 -24.26 -0.72
C ALA A 319 5.97 -25.61 -0.15
N ALA A 320 7.18 -26.05 -0.48
CA ALA A 320 7.77 -27.30 0.00
C ALA A 320 8.12 -27.28 1.50
N ASN A 321 8.19 -26.09 2.14
CA ASN A 321 8.63 -25.92 3.53
C ASN A 321 7.58 -25.21 4.41
N LEU A 322 6.29 -25.19 4.01
CA LEU A 322 5.24 -24.52 4.79
C LEU A 322 5.06 -25.07 6.21
N SER A 323 5.48 -26.31 6.48
CA SER A 323 5.49 -26.90 7.82
C SER A 323 6.43 -26.17 8.81
N CYS A 324 7.31 -25.30 8.33
CA CYS A 324 8.14 -24.44 9.17
C CYS A 324 7.40 -23.20 9.70
N ILE A 325 6.20 -22.90 9.18
CA ILE A 325 5.43 -21.70 9.50
C ILE A 325 4.21 -22.09 10.34
N PRO A 326 4.09 -21.64 11.61
CA PRO A 326 3.03 -22.06 12.54
C PRO A 326 1.61 -21.95 11.97
N TYR A 327 1.33 -20.90 11.20
CA TYR A 327 0.02 -20.71 10.56
C TYR A 327 -0.41 -21.90 9.70
N PHE A 328 0.48 -22.44 8.87
CA PHE A 328 0.15 -23.53 7.96
C PHE A 328 0.10 -24.89 8.69
N CYS A 329 0.82 -25.04 9.80
CA CYS A 329 0.68 -26.19 10.69
C CYS A 329 -0.71 -26.24 11.34
N GLN A 330 -1.27 -25.08 11.69
CA GLN A 330 -2.59 -24.99 12.34
C GLN A 330 -3.75 -25.03 11.34
N MET A 331 -3.63 -24.28 10.24
CA MET A 331 -4.71 -24.11 9.26
C MET A 331 -4.71 -25.16 8.15
N GLY A 332 -3.60 -25.89 7.99
CA GLY A 332 -3.37 -26.76 6.84
C GLY A 332 -3.17 -26.00 5.52
N VAL A 333 -2.90 -26.75 4.46
CA VAL A 333 -2.74 -26.22 3.10
C VAL A 333 -3.92 -26.68 2.25
N ARG A 334 -4.64 -25.72 1.64
CA ARG A 334 -5.86 -26.00 0.84
C ARG A 334 -5.60 -26.13 -0.66
N GLY A 335 -4.44 -25.66 -1.12
CA GLY A 335 -4.05 -25.68 -2.52
C GLY A 335 -3.01 -24.60 -2.81
N PHE A 336 -2.38 -24.69 -3.98
CA PHE A 336 -1.40 -23.74 -4.48
C PHE A 336 -1.92 -23.07 -5.76
N GLY A 337 -1.44 -21.86 -6.04
CA GLY A 337 -1.76 -21.14 -7.26
C GLY A 337 -0.58 -20.31 -7.75
N ARG A 338 -0.38 -20.28 -9.06
CA ARG A 338 0.64 -19.45 -9.74
C ARG A 338 0.05 -18.84 -11.01
N SER A 339 0.66 -17.76 -11.49
CA SER A 339 0.31 -17.22 -12.80
C SER A 339 0.78 -18.17 -13.91
N MET A 340 0.12 -18.14 -15.07
CA MET A 340 0.51 -18.94 -16.24
C MET A 340 2.00 -18.81 -16.61
N PRO A 341 2.61 -17.60 -16.68
CA PRO A 341 4.02 -17.46 -17.04
C PRO A 341 5.01 -17.79 -15.92
N THR A 342 4.56 -17.97 -14.67
CA THR A 342 5.43 -18.45 -13.59
C THR A 342 5.88 -19.88 -13.90
N SER A 343 7.15 -20.21 -13.62
CA SER A 343 7.68 -21.55 -13.94
C SER A 343 6.87 -22.66 -13.26
N THR A 344 6.96 -23.88 -13.80
CA THR A 344 6.29 -25.07 -13.25
C THR A 344 6.98 -25.68 -12.04
N ALA A 345 7.93 -24.95 -11.41
CA ALA A 345 8.63 -25.43 -10.22
C ALA A 345 7.68 -25.72 -9.05
N LEU A 346 6.61 -24.93 -8.88
CA LEU A 346 5.57 -25.14 -7.86
C LEU A 346 4.74 -26.42 -8.10
N ASP A 347 4.70 -26.91 -9.34
CA ASP A 347 3.88 -28.07 -9.70
C ASP A 347 4.59 -29.41 -9.37
N LYS A 348 5.87 -29.36 -9.00
CA LYS A 348 6.73 -30.52 -8.68
C LYS A 348 6.79 -30.79 -7.19
#